data_AF-W7HWD4-F1
#
_entry.id   AF-W7HWD4-F1
#
_cell.length_a   1.000
_cell.length_b   1.000
_cell.length_c   1.000
_cell.angle_alpha   90.00
_cell.angle_beta   90.00
_cell.angle_gamma   90.00
#
_symmetry.space_group_name_H-M   'P 1'
#
loop_
_entity.id
_entity.type
_entity.pdbx_description
1 polymer ?
#
loop_
_entity_poly.entity_id
_entity_poly.type
_entity_poly.pdbx_seq_one_letter_code
_entity_poly.pdbx_strand_id
1 'polypeptide(L)'
;MLEAYSQPHRAYHDTTHITFMLGRLDDDVLEGEIEFDEWERRCVMLAIWWHDYVYDPRSKDNEVQSILAWEGFVDQVSHAQGAPVLV
;
A
#
# COMPACT_ATOMS: atom_id res chain seq x y z
N MET A 1 -5.99 -2.73 6.55
CA MET A 1 -5.69 -1.57 5.69
C MET A 1 -6.60 -0.37 6.00
N LEU A 2 -7.90 -0.39 5.67
CA LEU A 2 -8.80 0.76 5.92
C LEU A 2 -8.80 1.29 7.37
N GLU A 3 -8.73 0.40 8.37
CA GLU A 3 -8.65 0.79 9.78
C GLU A 3 -7.41 1.65 10.10
N ALA A 4 -6.26 1.35 9.49
CA ALA A 4 -5.04 2.14 9.69
C ALA A 4 -5.22 3.56 9.17
N TYR A 5 -5.82 3.72 7.98
CA TYR A 5 -6.06 5.01 7.33
C TYR A 5 -7.24 5.81 7.92
N SER A 6 -8.08 5.19 8.75
CA SER A 6 -9.23 5.83 9.40
C SER A 6 -8.92 6.37 10.80
N GLN A 7 -7.65 6.29 11.24
CA GLN A 7 -7.25 6.75 12.56
C GLN A 7 -7.44 8.28 12.69
N PRO A 8 -8.10 8.79 13.76
CA PRO A 8 -8.47 10.21 13.87
C PRO A 8 -7.30 11.22 13.84
N HIS A 9 -6.07 10.76 14.13
CA HIS A 9 -4.88 11.63 14.12
C HIS A 9 -4.22 11.74 12.73
N ARG A 10 -4.68 10.97 11.74
CA ARG A 10 -4.23 11.12 10.36
C ARG A 10 -4.86 12.38 9.77
N ALA A 11 -4.00 13.27 9.26
CA ALA A 11 -4.42 14.45 8.54
C ALA A 11 -4.44 14.15 7.04
N TYR A 12 -3.37 14.52 6.32
CA TYR A 12 -3.30 14.30 4.87
C TYR A 12 -3.20 12.82 4.48
N HIS A 13 -2.50 12.00 5.26
CA HIS A 13 -2.25 10.58 4.95
C HIS A 13 -3.39 9.69 5.45
N ASP A 14 -4.59 9.92 4.94
CA ASP A 14 -5.84 9.28 5.35
C ASP A 14 -6.50 8.48 4.21
N THR A 15 -7.74 8.01 4.44
CA THR A 15 -8.52 7.32 3.41
C THR A 15 -8.75 8.13 2.13
N THR A 16 -8.89 9.46 2.23
CA THR A 16 -9.08 10.35 1.08
C THR A 16 -7.85 10.32 0.18
N HIS A 17 -6.65 10.37 0.78
CA HIS A 17 -5.39 10.30 0.04
C HIS A 17 -5.23 8.97 -0.70
N ILE A 18 -5.50 7.84 -0.05
CA ILE A 18 -5.43 6.53 -0.71
C ILE A 18 -6.44 6.42 -1.85
N THR A 19 -7.69 6.85 -1.63
CA THR A 19 -8.70 6.85 -2.71
C THR A 19 -8.27 7.72 -3.89
N PHE A 20 -7.67 8.88 -3.63
CA PHE A 20 -7.14 9.74 -4.69
C PHE A 20 -6.03 9.05 -5.48
N MET A 21 -5.05 8.43 -4.82
CA MET A 21 -3.94 7.75 -5.51
C MET A 21 -4.42 6.56 -6.34
N LEU A 22 -5.33 5.74 -5.82
CA LEU A 22 -5.89 4.61 -6.55
C LEU A 22 -6.74 5.08 -7.75
N GLY A 23 -7.54 6.14 -7.57
CA GLY A 23 -8.30 6.74 -8.67
C GLY A 23 -7.38 7.29 -9.76
N ARG A 24 -6.30 7.98 -9.37
CA ARG A 24 -5.30 8.47 -10.33
C ARG A 24 -4.62 7.35 -11.11
N LEU A 25 -4.22 6.27 -10.43
CA LEU A 25 -3.65 5.09 -11.09
C LEU A 25 -4.62 4.51 -12.12
N ASP A 26 -5.91 4.43 -11.78
CA ASP A 26 -6.93 3.92 -12.70
C ASP A 26 -7.13 4.86 -13.90
N ASP A 27 -7.20 6.17 -13.67
CA ASP A 27 -7.32 7.18 -14.73
C ASP A 27 -6.11 7.12 -15.68
N ASP A 28 -4.89 7.12 -15.15
CA ASP A 28 -3.65 7.10 -15.95
C ASP A 28 -3.55 5.83 -16.83
N VAL A 29 -4.03 4.67 -16.32
CA VAL A 29 -4.10 3.42 -17.10
C VAL A 29 -5.20 3.46 -18.16
N LEU A 30 -6.36 4.05 -17.85
CA LEU A 30 -7.47 4.16 -18.80
C LEU A 30 -7.18 5.14 -19.94
N GLU A 31 -6.47 6.23 -19.64
CA GLU A 31 -6.05 7.25 -20.61
C GLU A 31 -4.85 6.80 -21.45
N GLY A 32 -4.16 5.73 -21.06
CA GLY A 32 -2.99 5.21 -21.74
C GLY A 32 -1.71 6.00 -21.47
N GLU A 33 -1.69 6.80 -20.40
CA GLU A 33 -0.51 7.55 -19.94
C GLU A 33 0.52 6.60 -19.30
N ILE A 34 0.04 5.49 -18.74
CA ILE A 34 0.88 4.42 -18.18
C ILE A 34 0.37 3.06 -18.66
N GLU A 35 1.28 2.22 -19.14
CA GLU A 35 1.00 0.83 -19.45
C GLU A 35 1.60 -0.07 -18.36
N PHE A 36 0.76 -0.91 -17.76
CA PHE A 36 1.17 -1.96 -16.83
C PHE A 36 0.61 -3.29 -17.28
N ASP A 37 1.40 -4.36 -17.10
CA ASP A 37 0.80 -5.69 -17.04
C ASP A 37 -0.01 -5.88 -15.75
N GLU A 38 -0.72 -7.01 -15.66
CA GLU A 38 -1.57 -7.28 -14.49
C GLU A 38 -0.78 -7.38 -13.18
N TRP A 39 0.45 -7.89 -13.24
CA TRP A 39 1.32 -8.05 -12.08
C TRP A 39 1.85 -6.69 -11.60
N GLU A 40 2.37 -5.87 -12.50
CA GLU A 40 2.85 -4.52 -12.23
C GLU A 40 1.73 -3.66 -11.64
N ARG A 41 0.52 -3.71 -12.21
CA ARG A 41 -0.64 -2.99 -11.68
C ARG A 41 -0.94 -3.38 -10.24
N ARG A 42 -0.91 -4.69 -9.91
CA ARG A 42 -1.10 -5.16 -8.53
C ARG A 42 0.03 -4.71 -7.61
N CYS A 43 1.28 -4.75 -8.06
CA CYS A 43 2.43 -4.27 -7.30
C CYS A 43 2.28 -2.78 -6.95
N VAL A 44 1.91 -1.94 -7.90
CA VAL A 44 1.71 -0.49 -7.66
C VAL A 44 0.51 -0.26 -6.74
N MET A 45 -0.61 -0.96 -6.93
CA MET A 45 -1.74 -0.88 -6.01
C MET A 45 -1.34 -1.22 -4.56
N LEU A 46 -0.56 -2.29 -4.38
CA LEU A 46 -0.05 -2.67 -3.05
C LEU A 46 0.94 -1.62 -2.51
N ALA A 47 1.83 -1.09 -3.35
CA ALA A 47 2.74 -0.02 -2.95
C ALA A 47 1.98 1.21 -2.45
N ILE A 48 0.89 1.62 -3.12
CA ILE A 48 0.02 2.72 -2.67
C ILE A 48 -0.52 2.43 -1.26
N TRP A 49 -1.03 1.22 -1.02
CA TRP A 49 -1.59 0.84 0.29
C TRP A 49 -0.56 0.71 1.42
N TRP A 50 0.73 0.53 1.12
CA TRP A 50 1.75 0.23 2.11
C TRP A 50 2.85 1.27 2.23
N HIS A 51 2.89 2.31 1.37
CA HIS A 51 3.93 3.33 1.44
C HIS A 51 3.91 4.15 2.76
N ASP A 52 2.72 4.37 3.32
CA ASP A 52 2.48 5.17 4.54
C ASP A 52 1.50 4.48 5.52
N TYR A 53 1.48 3.14 5.50
CA TYR A 53 0.62 2.32 6.34
C TYR A 53 0.82 2.60 7.84
N VAL A 54 2.05 2.92 8.25
CA VAL A 54 2.39 3.46 9.57
C VAL A 54 2.47 4.97 9.48
N TYR A 55 1.79 5.66 10.40
CA TYR A 55 1.76 7.12 10.46
C TYR A 55 1.82 7.64 11.88
N ASP A 56 2.99 8.17 12.23
CA ASP A 56 3.21 9.05 13.36
C ASP A 56 3.75 10.39 12.84
N PRO A 57 3.01 11.52 12.97
CA PRO A 57 3.47 12.85 12.56
C PRO A 57 4.80 13.30 13.19
N ARG A 58 5.22 12.65 14.28
CA ARG A 58 6.44 12.99 15.03
C ARG A 58 7.61 12.07 14.68
N SER A 59 7.37 10.98 13.96
CA SER A 59 8.42 10.06 13.57
C SER A 59 9.01 10.40 12.20
N LYS A 60 10.24 9.93 11.98
CA LYS A 60 10.96 10.03 10.70
C LYS A 60 11.13 8.69 9.99
N ASP A 61 10.65 7.60 10.61
CA ASP A 61 10.84 6.24 10.10
C ASP A 61 9.55 5.59 9.63
N ASN A 62 8.45 6.35 9.49
CA ASN A 62 7.13 5.84 9.08
C ASN A 62 7.20 4.94 7.84
N GLU A 63 7.96 5.34 6.80
CA GLU A 63 8.12 4.54 5.58
C GLU A 63 8.83 3.21 5.86
N VAL A 64 9.89 3.23 6.68
CA VAL A 64 10.61 2.02 7.10
C VAL A 64 9.71 1.11 7.93
N GLN A 65 8.94 1.67 8.86
CA GLN A 65 7.99 0.89 9.67
C GLN A 65 6.85 0.32 8.81
N SER A 66 6.45 1.03 7.75
CA SER A 66 5.43 0.56 6.83
C SER A 66 5.89 -0.63 5.99
N ILE A 67 7.14 -0.63 5.51
CA ILE A 67 7.69 -1.80 4.80
C ILE A 67 7.91 -3.00 5.74
N LEU A 68 8.33 -2.78 6.99
CA LEU A 68 8.43 -3.86 7.98
C LEU A 68 7.06 -4.46 8.30
N ALA A 69 6.01 -3.63 8.39
CA ALA A 69 4.64 -4.10 8.57
C ALA A 69 4.15 -4.90 7.35
N TRP A 70 4.55 -4.50 6.13
CA TRP A 70 4.26 -5.24 4.91
C TRP A 70 4.93 -6.62 4.91
N GLU A 71 6.23 -6.70 5.22
CA GLU A 71 6.96 -7.97 5.31
C GLU A 71 6.28 -8.92 6.31
N GLY A 72 5.95 -8.42 7.50
CA GLY A 72 5.24 -9.22 8.50
C GLY A 72 3.85 -9.69 8.04
N PHE A 73 3.14 -8.89 7.24
CA PHE A 73 1.88 -9.31 6.63
C PHE A 73 2.08 -10.37 5.55
N VAL A 74 3.07 -10.19 4.66
CA VAL A 74 3.41 -11.15 3.60
C VAL A 74 3.78 -12.50 4.19
N ASP A 75 4.58 -12.53 5.24
CA ASP A 75 4.94 -13.76 5.95
C ASP A 75 3.69 -14.47 6.48
N GLN A 76 2.79 -13.73 7.14
CA GLN A 76 1.55 -14.28 7.69
C GLN A 76 0.66 -14.92 6.61
N VAL A 77 0.44 -14.22 5.49
CA VAL A 77 -0.42 -14.72 4.42
C VAL A 77 0.23 -15.87 3.65
N SER A 78 1.56 -15.86 3.50
CA SER A 78 2.31 -16.93 2.83
C SER A 78 2.29 -18.21 3.64
N HIS A 79 2.47 -18.12 4.96
CA HIS A 79 2.37 -19.26 5.86
C HIS A 79 0.94 -19.81 5.96
N ALA A 80 -0.08 -18.95 5.87
CA ALA A 80 -1.48 -19.37 5.88
C ALA A 80 -1.90 -20.16 4.62
N GLN A 81 -1.18 -20.01 3.50
CA GLN A 81 -1.49 -20.69 2.24
C GLN A 81 -0.68 -21.96 1.96
N GLY A 82 0.25 -22.36 2.82
CA GLY A 82 0.98 -23.63 2.69
C GLY A 82 1.86 -23.77 1.44
N ALA A 83 2.14 -22.68 0.72
CA ALA A 83 3.03 -22.67 -0.44
C ALA A 83 4.29 -21.85 -0.12
N PRO A 84 5.50 -22.36 -0.42
CA PRO A 84 6.71 -21.58 -0.23
C PRO A 84 6.74 -20.43 -1.25
N VAL A 85 6.98 -19.21 -0.79
CA VAL A 85 7.33 -18.08 -1.66
C VAL A 85 8.73 -18.36 -2.21
N LEU A 86 8.81 -18.79 -3.47
CA LEU A 86 10.07 -18.88 -4.19
C LEU A 86 10.43 -17.46 -4.65
N VAL A 87 11.52 -16.95 -4.08
CA VAL A 87 12.31 -15.84 -4.64
C VAL A 87 13.02 -16.33 -5.90
#